data_AF-A0A226CXC4-F1
#
_entry.id   AF-A0A226CXC4-F1
#
_cell.length_a   1.000
_cell.length_b   1.000
_cell.length_c   1.000
_cell.angle_alpha   90.00
_cell.angle_beta   90.00
_cell.angle_gamma   90.00
#
_symmetry.space_group_name_H-M   'P 1'
#
loop_
_entity.id
_entity.type
_entity.pdbx_description
1 polymer ?
#
loop_
_entity_poly.entity_id
_entity_poly.type
_entity_poly.pdbx_seq_one_letter_code
_entity_poly.pdbx_strand_id
1 'polypeptide(L)'
;MLITTIPRQSQKDCIDRKFSYTKAIIFGGLNLISFRSATRSNDGDRRVIYAKLHRQQWDTTPHWMYFAIYFFVLGRIGGFGPRHIGHDLKHNCGVNWHGGEGKNLEADLANELLNKILKAILSISGGSMTEKSMERCSKSLKFIAELAEAFYSAISDIDDEDDVIGVGKGINDKTKIDFEEAVEILRENQLLENKGNRFHNGFEAFEYNMPYLEDVENFKAKLNSLAKRQDAINELINEEVDYEEDQDD
;
A
#
# COMPACT_ATOMS: atom_id res chain seq x y z
N MET A 1 -24.10 25.19 -4.97
CA MET A 1 -22.72 25.43 -5.44
C MET A 1 -22.65 25.01 -6.89
N LEU A 2 -22.49 25.98 -7.79
CA LEU A 2 -22.37 25.75 -9.24
C LEU A 2 -21.03 25.07 -9.53
N ILE A 3 -21.07 23.83 -10.01
CA ILE A 3 -19.92 23.16 -10.61
C ILE A 3 -19.76 23.79 -12.00
N THR A 4 -18.92 24.82 -12.11
CA THR A 4 -18.53 25.39 -13.39
C THR A 4 -17.70 24.37 -14.16
N THR A 5 -18.33 23.73 -15.14
CA THR A 5 -17.68 22.89 -16.15
C THR A 5 -16.86 23.83 -17.05
N ILE A 6 -15.55 23.88 -16.84
CA ILE A 6 -14.64 24.57 -17.75
C ILE A 6 -14.60 23.78 -19.07
N PRO A 7 -14.84 24.41 -20.24
CA PRO A 7 -14.86 23.70 -21.51
C PRO A 7 -13.46 23.17 -21.87
N ARG A 8 -13.40 21.86 -22.17
CA ARG A 8 -12.17 21.05 -22.36
C ARG A 8 -11.38 21.36 -23.66
N GLN A 9 -11.77 22.35 -24.45
CA GLN A 9 -11.29 22.52 -25.84
C GLN A 9 -10.43 23.75 -26.11
N SER A 10 -10.27 24.69 -25.17
CA SER A 10 -9.43 25.90 -25.38
C SER A 10 -8.01 25.83 -24.78
N GLN A 11 -7.58 24.69 -24.24
CA GLN A 11 -6.30 24.53 -23.53
C GLN A 11 -5.23 23.73 -24.30
N LYS A 12 -5.44 23.46 -25.60
CA LYS A 12 -4.50 22.66 -26.41
C LYS A 12 -3.19 23.39 -26.75
N ASP A 13 -3.12 24.71 -26.63
CA ASP A 13 -1.99 25.51 -27.15
C ASP A 13 -0.99 25.99 -26.10
N CYS A 14 -1.07 25.52 -24.84
CA CYS A 14 -0.09 25.87 -23.80
C CYS A 14 0.19 24.75 -22.78
N ILE A 15 0.18 23.48 -23.20
CA ILE A 15 0.35 22.35 -22.27
C ILE A 15 1.81 22.21 -21.86
N ASP A 16 2.07 22.33 -20.56
CA ASP A 16 3.37 22.07 -19.95
C ASP A 16 3.46 20.62 -19.45
N ARG A 17 4.03 19.75 -20.27
CA ARG A 17 4.13 18.32 -19.97
C ARG A 17 5.24 18.01 -18.98
N LYS A 18 6.30 18.82 -18.94
CA LYS A 18 7.34 18.71 -17.91
C LYS A 18 6.78 19.02 -16.53
N PHE A 19 6.02 20.10 -16.39
CA PHE A 19 5.32 20.43 -15.13
C PHE A 19 4.35 19.31 -14.71
N SER A 20 3.58 18.78 -15.66
CA SER A 20 2.63 17.69 -15.41
C SER A 20 3.32 16.40 -14.94
N TYR A 21 4.44 16.05 -15.58
CA TYR A 21 5.27 14.90 -15.21
C TYR A 21 5.90 15.05 -13.84
N THR A 22 6.50 16.20 -13.57
CA THR A 22 7.08 16.51 -12.25
C THR A 22 6.04 16.42 -11.14
N LYS A 23 4.84 16.97 -11.37
CA LYS A 23 3.73 16.86 -10.41
C LYS A 23 3.34 15.41 -10.15
N ALA A 24 3.30 14.58 -11.19
CA ALA A 24 3.01 13.15 -11.08
C ALA A 24 4.01 12.42 -10.18
N ILE A 25 5.30 12.64 -10.44
CA ILE A 25 6.40 12.01 -9.69
C ILE A 25 6.37 12.47 -8.24
N ILE A 26 6.28 13.78 -7.99
CA ILE A 26 6.27 14.32 -6.64
C ILE A 26 5.07 13.78 -5.87
N PHE A 27 3.87 13.79 -6.48
CA PHE A 27 2.68 13.25 -5.84
C PHE A 27 2.82 11.76 -5.54
N GLY A 28 3.24 10.95 -6.51
CA GLY A 28 3.42 9.50 -6.35
C GLY A 28 4.49 9.17 -5.31
N GLY A 29 5.64 9.83 -5.38
CA GLY A 29 6.75 9.64 -4.44
C GLY A 29 6.37 10.04 -3.02
N LEU A 30 5.78 11.22 -2.81
CA LEU A 30 5.32 11.65 -1.50
C LEU A 30 4.24 10.72 -0.93
N ASN A 31 3.32 10.24 -1.77
CA ASN A 31 2.30 9.28 -1.38
C ASN A 31 2.93 7.97 -0.88
N LEU A 32 3.87 7.40 -1.64
CA LEU A 32 4.58 6.17 -1.26
C LEU A 32 5.40 6.35 0.03
N ILE A 33 6.15 7.44 0.16
CA ILE A 33 6.95 7.75 1.36
C ILE A 33 6.04 7.89 2.58
N SER A 34 4.92 8.61 2.44
CA SER A 34 4.00 8.84 3.54
C SER A 34 3.23 7.58 3.93
N PHE A 35 2.85 6.76 2.97
CA PHE A 35 2.24 5.44 3.22
C PHE A 35 3.23 4.52 3.95
N ARG A 36 4.48 4.44 3.48
CA ARG A 36 5.55 3.69 4.14
C ARG A 36 5.79 4.17 5.56
N SER A 37 5.80 5.49 5.78
CA SER A 37 5.92 6.08 7.12
C SER A 37 4.77 5.66 8.03
N ALA A 38 3.52 5.74 7.55
CA ALA A 38 2.34 5.31 8.29
C ALA A 38 2.36 3.81 8.64
N THR A 39 2.83 2.96 7.72
CA THR A 39 3.08 1.54 7.98
C THR A 39 4.14 1.36 9.07
N ARG A 40 5.29 2.04 8.95
CA ARG A 40 6.42 1.92 9.88
C ARG A 40 6.09 2.41 11.29
N SER A 41 5.20 3.38 11.43
CA SER A 41 4.66 3.84 12.72
C SER A 41 3.42 3.07 13.19
N ASN A 42 2.93 2.12 12.39
CA ASN A 42 1.65 1.43 12.57
C ASN A 42 0.46 2.38 12.84
N ASP A 43 0.43 3.51 12.15
CA ASP A 43 -0.63 4.52 12.24
C ASP A 43 -1.83 4.09 11.38
N GLY A 44 -2.76 3.36 12.00
CA GLY A 44 -3.97 2.86 11.34
C GLY A 44 -4.86 3.95 10.75
N ASP A 45 -4.91 5.14 11.35
CA ASP A 45 -5.71 6.26 10.84
C ASP A 45 -5.16 6.79 9.51
N ARG A 46 -3.86 7.04 9.46
CA ARG A 46 -3.20 7.46 8.21
C ARG A 46 -3.31 6.39 7.13
N ARG A 47 -3.18 5.10 7.50
CA ARG A 47 -3.33 3.99 6.55
C ARG A 47 -4.71 3.93 5.92
N VAL A 48 -5.77 4.20 6.69
CA VAL A 48 -7.14 4.27 6.15
C VAL A 48 -7.30 5.42 5.13
N ILE A 49 -6.67 6.57 5.38
CA ILE A 49 -6.66 7.69 4.43
C ILE A 49 -5.96 7.28 3.13
N TYR A 50 -4.76 6.68 3.22
CA TYR A 50 -4.02 6.24 2.04
C TYR A 50 -4.72 5.10 1.29
N ALA A 51 -5.36 4.16 1.98
CA ALA A 51 -6.16 3.11 1.35
C ALA A 51 -7.32 3.69 0.52
N LYS A 52 -7.97 4.75 0.99
CA LYS A 52 -9.00 5.48 0.21
C LYS A 52 -8.40 6.19 -1.00
N LEU A 53 -7.18 6.71 -0.90
CA LEU A 53 -6.48 7.38 -1.99
C LEU A 53 -6.02 6.40 -3.07
N HIS A 54 -5.41 5.27 -2.68
CA HIS A 54 -5.01 4.20 -3.60
C HIS A 54 -6.19 3.56 -4.32
N ARG A 55 -7.37 3.52 -3.67
CA ARG A 55 -8.61 3.05 -4.30
C ARG A 55 -8.98 3.81 -5.57
N GLN A 56 -8.73 5.11 -5.63
CA GLN A 56 -8.97 5.91 -6.85
C GLN A 56 -8.06 5.47 -8.00
N GLN A 57 -6.87 4.95 -7.68
CA GLN A 57 -5.91 4.47 -8.66
C GLN A 57 -6.24 3.06 -9.17
N TRP A 58 -7.07 2.28 -8.46
CA TRP A 58 -7.43 0.91 -8.89
C TRP A 58 -8.54 0.83 -9.92
N ASP A 59 -9.26 1.92 -10.20
CA ASP A 59 -10.28 1.92 -11.27
C ASP A 59 -9.66 1.62 -12.65
N THR A 60 -8.38 1.97 -12.82
CA THR A 60 -7.61 1.71 -14.05
C THR A 60 -6.99 0.31 -14.08
N THR A 61 -7.13 -0.50 -13.03
CA THR A 61 -6.50 -1.82 -12.91
C THR A 61 -7.55 -2.94 -12.99
N PRO A 62 -7.35 -4.01 -13.77
CA PRO A 62 -8.36 -5.07 -13.96
C PRO A 62 -8.60 -5.96 -12.72
N HIS A 63 -7.90 -5.74 -11.61
CA HIS A 63 -7.94 -6.60 -10.44
C HIS A 63 -9.04 -6.21 -9.44
N TRP A 64 -10.29 -6.41 -9.85
CA TRP A 64 -11.50 -6.07 -9.08
C TRP A 64 -11.62 -6.79 -7.73
N MET A 65 -10.97 -7.94 -7.56
CA MET A 65 -10.99 -8.69 -6.30
C MET A 65 -10.37 -7.88 -5.16
N TYR A 66 -9.23 -7.22 -5.40
CA TYR A 66 -8.59 -6.38 -4.38
C TYR A 66 -9.49 -5.19 -4.02
N PHE A 67 -10.14 -4.58 -5.02
CA PHE A 67 -11.10 -3.52 -4.78
C PHE A 67 -12.25 -3.96 -3.85
N ALA A 68 -12.80 -5.16 -4.06
CA ALA A 68 -13.85 -5.71 -3.21
C ALA A 68 -13.35 -5.96 -1.78
N ILE A 69 -12.16 -6.54 -1.61
CA ILE A 69 -11.54 -6.77 -0.29
C ILE A 69 -11.36 -5.43 0.45
N TYR A 70 -10.78 -4.42 -0.20
CA TYR A 70 -10.59 -3.11 0.39
C TYR A 70 -11.91 -2.43 0.77
N PHE A 71 -12.95 -2.56 -0.07
CA PHE A 71 -14.27 -2.05 0.25
C PHE A 71 -14.83 -2.67 1.54
N PHE A 72 -14.75 -3.99 1.68
CA PHE A 72 -15.24 -4.69 2.86
C PHE A 72 -14.43 -4.35 4.12
N VAL A 73 -13.10 -4.29 4.02
CA VAL A 73 -12.23 -3.88 5.14
C VAL A 73 -12.57 -2.46 5.60
N LEU A 74 -12.71 -1.51 4.68
CA LEU A 74 -13.09 -0.14 5.01
C LEU A 74 -14.51 -0.05 5.59
N GLY A 75 -15.45 -0.86 5.11
CA GLY A 75 -16.79 -0.97 5.68
C GLY A 75 -16.75 -1.44 7.13
N ARG A 76 -15.98 -2.49 7.42
CA ARG A 76 -15.81 -3.04 8.78
C ARG A 76 -15.14 -2.03 9.73
N ILE A 77 -14.10 -1.34 9.27
CA ILE A 77 -13.48 -0.22 10.03
C ILE A 77 -14.48 0.92 10.25
N GLY A 78 -15.34 1.18 9.26
CA GLY A 78 -16.38 2.22 9.29
C GLY A 78 -17.61 1.90 10.14
N GLY A 79 -17.70 0.70 10.74
CA GLY A 79 -18.77 0.31 11.65
C GLY A 79 -19.73 -0.76 11.14
N PHE A 80 -19.49 -1.35 9.96
CA PHE A 80 -20.29 -2.47 9.44
C PHE A 80 -19.90 -3.83 10.06
N GLY A 81 -19.78 -3.88 11.39
CA GLY A 81 -19.43 -5.06 12.18
C GLY A 81 -19.04 -4.70 13.62
N PRO A 82 -18.67 -5.70 14.45
CA PRO A 82 -18.26 -5.46 15.82
C PRO A 82 -17.08 -4.48 15.91
N ARG A 83 -17.14 -3.55 16.86
CA ARG A 83 -16.15 -2.47 17.02
C ARG A 83 -14.73 -3.00 17.23
N HIS A 84 -14.58 -4.13 17.92
CA HIS A 84 -13.28 -4.76 18.17
C HIS A 84 -12.65 -5.26 16.86
N ILE A 85 -13.43 -5.89 15.97
CA ILE A 85 -12.94 -6.33 14.65
C ILE A 85 -12.50 -5.13 13.82
N GLY A 86 -13.29 -4.04 13.81
CA GLY A 86 -12.91 -2.82 13.10
C GLY A 86 -11.63 -2.19 13.64
N HIS A 87 -11.45 -2.21 14.97
CA HIS A 87 -10.21 -1.77 15.62
C HIS A 87 -9.02 -2.63 15.22
N ASP A 88 -9.17 -3.95 15.24
CA ASP A 88 -8.10 -4.88 14.90
C ASP A 88 -7.75 -4.81 13.41
N LEU A 89 -8.73 -4.74 12.52
CA LEU A 89 -8.47 -4.52 11.09
C LEU A 89 -7.76 -3.20 10.80
N LYS A 90 -7.93 -2.19 11.65
CA LYS A 90 -7.26 -0.90 11.50
C LYS A 90 -5.83 -0.92 12.04
N HIS A 91 -5.59 -1.56 13.18
CA HIS A 91 -4.33 -1.45 13.93
C HIS A 91 -3.46 -2.73 13.89
N ASN A 92 -4.03 -3.90 13.61
CA ASN A 92 -3.35 -5.19 13.51
C ASN A 92 -2.90 -5.51 12.06
N CYS A 93 -2.44 -4.49 11.34
CA CYS A 93 -2.00 -4.61 9.95
C CYS A 93 -0.48 -4.48 9.79
N GLY A 94 0.26 -4.48 10.90
CA GLY A 94 1.71 -4.38 10.95
C GLY A 94 2.30 -5.38 11.94
N VAL A 95 3.50 -5.87 11.64
CA VAL A 95 4.25 -6.81 12.47
C VAL A 95 5.59 -6.18 12.83
N ASN A 96 5.99 -6.30 14.09
CA ASN A 96 7.26 -5.79 14.59
C ASN A 96 8.05 -6.93 15.24
N TRP A 97 8.91 -7.62 14.48
CA TRP A 97 9.66 -8.77 14.99
C TRP A 97 10.66 -8.41 16.09
N HIS A 98 11.32 -7.26 15.94
CA HIS A 98 12.42 -6.83 16.80
C HIS A 98 12.01 -5.79 17.86
N GLY A 99 10.77 -5.32 17.82
CA GLY A 99 10.31 -4.18 18.59
C GLY A 99 10.93 -2.85 18.13
N GLY A 100 10.47 -1.74 18.72
CA GLY A 100 11.02 -0.41 18.48
C GLY A 100 10.25 0.43 17.46
N GLU A 101 10.42 1.75 17.56
CA GLU A 101 9.73 2.74 16.73
C GLU A 101 10.22 2.69 15.27
N GLY A 102 9.30 2.83 14.32
CA GLY A 102 9.63 2.87 12.90
C GLY A 102 10.05 1.53 12.29
N LYS A 103 9.96 0.42 13.04
CA LYS A 103 10.39 -0.92 12.59
C LYS A 103 9.24 -1.86 12.21
N ASN A 104 8.01 -1.35 12.16
CA ASN A 104 6.88 -2.16 11.71
C ASN A 104 7.00 -2.51 10.22
N LEU A 105 6.76 -3.77 9.90
CA LEU A 105 6.57 -4.31 8.56
C LEU A 105 5.08 -4.49 8.30
N GLU A 106 4.67 -4.49 7.03
CA GLU A 106 3.29 -4.87 6.70
C GLU A 106 3.07 -6.33 7.05
N ALA A 107 1.94 -6.64 7.68
CA ALA A 107 1.64 -8.01 8.09
C ALA A 107 1.60 -8.99 6.89
N ASP A 108 1.14 -8.53 5.73
CA ASP A 108 1.13 -9.32 4.50
C ASP A 108 2.55 -9.66 4.03
N LEU A 109 3.44 -8.65 4.00
CA LEU A 109 4.86 -8.86 3.66
C LEU A 109 5.55 -9.82 4.65
N ALA A 110 5.26 -9.67 5.94
CA ALA A 110 5.78 -10.57 6.97
C ALA A 110 5.29 -12.02 6.73
N ASN A 111 4.00 -12.20 6.44
CA ASN A 111 3.43 -13.51 6.13
C ASN A 111 3.99 -14.11 4.84
N GLU A 112 4.22 -13.30 3.80
CA GLU A 112 4.86 -13.74 2.57
C GLU A 112 6.27 -14.27 2.83
N LEU A 113 7.07 -13.55 3.64
CA LEU A 113 8.40 -14.02 4.02
C LEU A 113 8.33 -15.37 4.76
N LEU A 114 7.45 -15.47 5.76
CA LEU A 114 7.28 -16.71 6.52
C LEU A 114 6.84 -17.88 5.62
N ASN A 115 5.92 -17.63 4.69
CA ASN A 115 5.48 -18.62 3.70
C ASN A 115 6.62 -19.06 2.79
N LYS A 116 7.47 -18.13 2.33
CA LYS A 116 8.63 -18.43 1.49
C LYS A 116 9.65 -19.28 2.23
N ILE A 117 9.95 -18.94 3.49
CA ILE A 117 10.85 -19.72 4.36
C ILE A 117 10.28 -21.12 4.60
N LEU A 118 8.98 -21.23 4.90
CA LEU A 118 8.33 -22.51 5.12
C LEU A 118 8.42 -23.40 3.87
N LYS A 119 8.17 -22.85 2.68
CA LYS A 119 8.32 -23.58 1.41
C LYS A 119 9.75 -24.05 1.19
N ALA A 120 10.76 -23.25 1.55
CA ALA A 120 12.16 -23.65 1.44
C ALA A 120 12.48 -24.83 2.38
N ILE A 121 12.02 -24.78 3.64
CA ILE A 121 12.18 -25.87 4.60
C ILE A 121 11.50 -27.15 4.09
N LEU A 122 10.29 -27.04 3.57
CA LEU A 122 9.55 -28.16 2.98
C LEU A 122 10.31 -28.80 1.82
N SER A 123 10.89 -27.98 0.95
CA SER A 123 11.69 -28.45 -0.18
C SER A 123 12.95 -29.20 0.27
N ILE A 124 13.61 -28.74 1.33
CA ILE A 124 14.80 -29.40 1.90
C ILE A 124 14.44 -30.72 2.59
N SER A 125 13.25 -30.78 3.21
CA SER A 125 12.81 -31.96 3.97
C SER A 125 12.45 -33.18 3.09
N GLY A 126 12.41 -33.04 1.76
CA GLY A 126 12.26 -34.15 0.82
C GLY A 126 11.01 -35.04 1.05
N GLY A 127 9.95 -34.49 1.65
CA GLY A 127 8.71 -35.23 1.95
C GLY A 127 8.71 -36.07 3.24
N SER A 128 9.78 -36.08 4.03
CA SER A 128 9.88 -36.82 5.29
C SER A 128 9.48 -35.99 6.53
N MET A 129 8.50 -35.11 6.38
CA MET A 129 8.00 -34.32 7.49
C MET A 129 7.03 -35.13 8.36
N THR A 130 7.38 -35.24 9.64
CA THR A 130 6.43 -35.63 10.69
C THR A 130 5.79 -34.40 11.30
N GLU A 131 4.65 -34.54 11.97
CA GLU A 131 4.00 -33.46 12.72
C GLU A 131 4.94 -32.81 13.74
N LYS A 132 5.76 -33.63 14.41
CA LYS A 132 6.81 -33.16 15.33
C LYS A 132 7.89 -32.33 14.62
N SER A 133 8.25 -32.70 13.39
CA SER A 133 9.19 -31.92 12.58
C SER A 133 8.57 -30.58 12.15
N MET A 134 7.29 -30.58 11.75
CA MET A 134 6.55 -29.35 11.44
C MET A 134 6.44 -28.41 12.64
N GLU A 135 6.10 -28.94 13.82
CA GLU A 135 6.00 -28.16 15.05
C GLU A 135 7.35 -27.51 15.41
N ARG A 136 8.45 -28.26 15.27
CA ARG A 136 9.80 -27.73 15.46
C ARG A 136 10.13 -26.65 14.44
N CYS A 137 9.86 -26.88 13.16
CA CYS A 137 10.10 -25.90 12.09
C CYS A 137 9.27 -24.62 12.30
N SER A 138 8.01 -24.72 12.71
CA SER A 138 7.15 -23.58 13.02
C SER A 138 7.69 -22.76 14.19
N LYS A 139 8.22 -23.41 15.24
CA LYS A 139 8.86 -22.72 16.38
C LYS A 139 10.18 -22.06 15.98
N SER A 140 10.93 -22.67 15.08
CA SER A 140 12.19 -22.11 14.56
C SER A 140 11.99 -21.05 13.47
N LEU A 141 10.81 -20.95 12.87
CA LEU A 141 10.55 -20.07 11.72
C LEU A 141 10.88 -18.61 12.01
N LYS A 142 10.52 -18.12 13.21
CA LYS A 142 10.83 -16.77 13.66
C LYS A 142 12.35 -16.53 13.70
N PHE A 143 13.09 -17.43 14.33
CA PHE A 143 14.55 -17.33 14.41
C PHE A 143 15.23 -17.44 13.04
N ILE A 144 14.73 -18.30 12.16
CA ILE A 144 15.25 -18.44 10.79
C ILE A 144 14.97 -17.18 9.98
N ALA A 145 13.79 -16.57 10.13
CA ALA A 145 13.47 -15.30 9.49
C ALA A 145 14.38 -14.17 9.99
N GLU A 146 14.60 -14.08 11.31
CA GLU A 146 15.53 -13.12 11.93
C GLU A 146 16.97 -13.33 11.44
N LEU A 147 17.44 -14.58 11.35
CA LEU A 147 18.77 -14.90 10.82
C LEU A 147 18.90 -14.55 9.34
N ALA A 148 17.88 -14.85 8.53
CA ALA A 148 17.87 -14.52 7.11
C ALA A 148 17.89 -13.00 6.92
N GLU A 149 17.08 -12.25 7.66
CA GLU A 149 17.08 -10.78 7.60
C GLU A 149 18.42 -10.19 8.06
N ALA A 150 19.01 -10.71 9.14
CA ALA A 150 20.34 -10.29 9.59
C ALA A 150 21.44 -10.61 8.57
N PHE A 151 21.35 -11.77 7.91
CA PHE A 151 22.30 -12.18 6.88
C PHE A 151 22.14 -11.34 5.61
N TYR A 152 20.91 -11.09 5.15
CA TYR A 152 20.66 -10.20 4.01
C TYR A 152 21.07 -8.76 4.31
N SER A 153 20.85 -8.27 5.53
CA SER A 153 21.34 -6.95 5.97
C SER A 153 22.87 -6.91 6.01
N ALA A 154 23.52 -7.98 6.48
CA ALA A 154 24.98 -8.03 6.52
C ALA A 154 25.61 -8.16 5.12
N ILE A 155 24.91 -8.78 4.16
CA ILE A 155 25.33 -8.85 2.76
C ILE A 155 25.04 -7.54 2.03
N SER A 156 23.91 -6.87 2.30
CA SER A 156 23.67 -5.55 1.73
C SER A 156 24.72 -4.53 2.16
N ASP A 157 25.24 -4.65 3.38
CA ASP A 157 26.36 -3.83 3.86
C ASP A 157 27.70 -4.16 3.15
N ILE A 158 27.80 -5.29 2.43
CA ILE A 158 28.99 -5.72 1.66
C ILE A 158 28.86 -5.32 0.17
N ASP A 159 27.64 -5.25 -0.36
CA ASP A 159 27.35 -4.85 -1.76
C ASP A 159 27.10 -3.33 -1.94
N ASP A 160 27.24 -2.53 -0.87
CA ASP A 160 27.10 -1.06 -0.87
C ASP A 160 28.19 -0.29 -1.67
N GLU A 161 28.94 -0.97 -2.56
CA GLU A 161 29.70 -0.29 -3.61
C GLU A 161 28.83 0.10 -4.82
N ASP A 162 27.64 -0.47 -5.04
CA ASP A 162 26.72 0.02 -6.09
C ASP A 162 25.21 -0.29 -5.81
N ASP A 163 24.45 0.78 -5.55
CA ASP A 163 23.08 1.01 -6.06
C ASP A 163 21.83 0.26 -5.52
N VAL A 164 21.74 -0.09 -4.22
CA VAL A 164 20.42 -0.43 -3.62
C VAL A 164 20.17 0.26 -2.28
N ILE A 165 19.03 0.94 -2.19
CA ILE A 165 18.54 1.74 -1.05
C ILE A 165 18.46 0.88 0.23
N GLY A 166 19.58 0.77 0.94
CA GLY A 166 19.75 0.12 2.24
C GLY A 166 19.45 1.07 3.39
N VAL A 167 18.52 0.66 4.27
CA VAL A 167 18.15 1.42 5.46
C VAL A 167 19.16 1.13 6.58
N GLY A 168 20.37 1.70 6.49
CA GLY A 168 21.43 1.46 7.48
C GLY A 168 22.20 2.75 7.80
N LYS A 169 21.93 3.34 8.98
CA LYS A 169 22.75 4.29 9.79
C LYS A 169 23.58 5.44 9.16
N GLY A 170 23.64 5.62 7.85
CA GLY A 170 24.30 6.75 7.14
C GLY A 170 23.34 7.61 6.32
N ILE A 171 22.02 7.40 6.46
CA ILE A 171 20.96 7.98 5.62
C ILE A 171 20.87 9.50 5.74
N ASN A 172 21.19 10.08 6.90
CA ASN A 172 20.88 11.50 7.14
C ASN A 172 21.67 12.47 6.26
N ASP A 173 22.91 12.16 5.90
CA ASP A 173 23.73 13.07 5.10
C ASP A 173 23.53 12.84 3.60
N LYS A 174 23.54 11.58 3.12
CA LYS A 174 23.28 11.26 1.70
C LYS A 174 21.86 11.64 1.28
N THR A 175 20.82 11.25 2.02
CA THR A 175 19.43 11.56 1.65
C THR A 175 19.13 13.06 1.70
N LYS A 176 19.84 13.81 2.55
CA LYS A 176 19.74 15.27 2.57
C LYS A 176 20.42 15.88 1.35
N ILE A 177 21.60 15.38 0.96
CA ILE A 177 22.29 15.79 -0.27
C ILE A 177 21.42 15.48 -1.49
N ASP A 178 20.85 14.28 -1.59
CA ASP A 178 19.97 13.87 -2.70
C ASP A 178 18.70 14.73 -2.76
N PHE A 179 18.14 15.11 -1.62
CA PHE A 179 16.97 15.98 -1.56
C PHE A 179 17.30 17.42 -1.97
N GLU A 180 18.43 17.96 -1.50
CA GLU A 180 18.91 19.29 -1.88
C GLU A 180 19.21 19.35 -3.38
N GLU A 181 19.86 18.33 -3.93
CA GLU A 181 20.11 18.18 -5.37
C GLU A 181 18.80 18.08 -6.16
N ALA A 182 17.85 17.26 -5.72
CA ALA A 182 16.54 17.16 -6.36
C ALA A 182 15.79 18.49 -6.34
N VAL A 183 15.84 19.23 -5.23
CA VAL A 183 15.21 20.56 -5.12
C VAL A 183 15.87 21.57 -6.05
N GLU A 184 17.21 21.57 -6.15
CA GLU A 184 17.93 22.44 -7.07
C GLU A 184 17.60 22.10 -8.53
N ILE A 185 17.57 20.82 -8.92
CA ILE A 185 17.12 20.40 -10.25
C ILE A 185 15.71 20.92 -10.55
N LEU A 186 14.78 20.78 -9.61
CA LEU A 186 13.40 21.26 -9.75
C LEU A 186 13.33 22.79 -9.91
N ARG A 187 14.18 23.53 -9.19
CA ARG A 187 14.24 24.99 -9.21
C ARG A 187 14.90 25.52 -10.48
N GLU A 188 16.08 25.02 -10.82
CA GLU A 188 16.85 25.41 -12.01
C GLU A 188 16.04 25.18 -13.28
N ASN A 189 15.35 24.03 -13.37
CA ASN A 189 14.52 23.69 -14.52
C ASN A 189 13.09 24.26 -14.41
N GLN A 190 12.79 24.98 -13.33
CA GLN A 190 11.51 25.64 -13.06
C GLN A 190 10.31 24.71 -13.23
N LEU A 191 10.45 23.48 -12.71
CA LEU A 191 9.52 22.37 -12.95
C LEU A 191 8.29 22.40 -12.04
N LEU A 192 8.22 23.35 -11.11
CA LEU A 192 7.11 23.57 -10.18
C LEU A 192 6.17 24.70 -10.60
N GLU A 193 6.49 25.39 -11.69
CA GLU A 193 5.67 26.45 -12.28
C GLU A 193 5.21 26.00 -13.66
N ASN A 194 3.95 26.28 -14.01
CA ASN A 194 3.47 26.05 -15.38
C ASN A 194 3.99 27.18 -16.29
N LYS A 195 4.88 26.85 -17.23
CA LYS A 195 5.44 27.81 -18.20
C LYS A 195 4.91 27.63 -19.62
N GLY A 196 4.07 26.61 -19.83
CA GLY A 196 3.53 26.23 -21.13
C GLY A 196 4.58 25.68 -22.09
N ASN A 197 4.16 24.84 -23.04
CA ASN A 197 4.95 24.41 -24.20
C ASN A 197 6.32 23.79 -23.89
N ARG A 198 6.45 23.11 -22.74
CA ARG A 198 7.64 22.32 -22.39
C ARG A 198 7.34 20.83 -22.49
N PHE A 199 8.25 20.09 -23.11
CA PHE A 199 8.09 18.65 -23.39
C PHE A 199 9.37 17.88 -23.04
N HIS A 200 9.23 16.61 -22.64
CA HIS A 200 10.37 15.69 -22.52
C HIS A 200 10.67 15.07 -23.89
N ASN A 201 11.95 14.99 -24.26
CA ASN A 201 12.38 14.43 -25.56
C ASN A 201 11.96 12.96 -25.76
N GLY A 202 11.77 12.20 -24.69
CA GLY A 202 11.38 10.78 -24.75
C GLY A 202 9.89 10.51 -24.51
N PHE A 203 9.12 11.51 -24.02
CA PHE A 203 7.73 11.33 -23.58
C PHE A 203 6.88 12.53 -24.01
N GLU A 204 6.85 12.79 -25.32
CA GLU A 204 6.13 13.91 -25.90
C GLU A 204 4.62 13.82 -25.68
N ALA A 205 4.08 12.61 -25.48
CA ALA A 205 2.66 12.37 -25.28
C ALA A 205 2.22 12.36 -23.81
N PHE A 206 3.13 12.51 -22.84
CA PHE A 206 2.79 12.33 -21.42
C PHE A 206 1.80 13.39 -20.92
N GLU A 207 0.71 12.96 -20.33
CA GLU A 207 -0.27 13.80 -19.65
C GLU A 207 -0.60 13.14 -18.31
N TYR A 208 -0.27 13.83 -17.22
CA TYR A 208 -0.66 13.35 -15.91
C TYR A 208 -2.09 13.75 -15.63
N ASN A 209 -3.00 12.85 -15.97
CA ASN A 209 -4.30 12.84 -15.34
C ASN A 209 -4.14 12.08 -14.02
N MET A 210 -4.45 12.74 -12.89
CA MET A 210 -4.86 11.95 -11.71
C MET A 210 -5.87 10.91 -12.22
N PRO A 211 -5.82 9.65 -11.75
CA PRO A 211 -6.84 8.68 -12.14
C PRO A 211 -8.17 9.19 -11.63
N TYR A 212 -8.83 9.97 -12.47
CA TYR A 212 -10.22 10.29 -12.35
C TYR A 212 -10.92 8.98 -12.68
N LEU A 213 -11.95 8.66 -11.90
CA LEU A 213 -12.88 7.59 -12.21
C LEU A 213 -13.32 7.75 -13.66
N GLU A 214 -12.80 6.92 -14.57
CA GLU A 214 -13.05 7.06 -16.00
C GLU A 214 -14.53 6.75 -16.28
N ASP A 215 -15.07 5.80 -15.51
CA ASP A 215 -16.47 5.39 -15.56
C ASP A 215 -17.10 5.46 -14.16
N VAL A 216 -17.46 6.68 -13.77
CA VAL A 216 -18.12 6.98 -12.49
C VAL A 216 -19.39 6.14 -12.30
N GLU A 217 -20.15 5.87 -13.37
CA GLU A 217 -21.41 5.17 -13.28
C GLU A 217 -21.21 3.66 -13.06
N ASN A 218 -20.27 3.03 -13.76
CA ASN A 218 -19.88 1.65 -13.49
C ASN A 218 -19.28 1.50 -12.09
N PHE A 219 -18.47 2.46 -11.66
CA PHE A 219 -17.93 2.48 -10.30
C PHE A 219 -19.02 2.56 -9.23
N LYS A 220 -20.01 3.46 -9.42
CA LYS A 220 -21.19 3.55 -8.54
C LYS A 220 -22.01 2.27 -8.55
N ALA A 221 -22.28 1.70 -9.73
CA ALA A 221 -23.03 0.46 -9.85
C ALA A 221 -22.36 -0.69 -9.09
N LYS A 222 -21.03 -0.82 -9.22
CA LYS A 222 -20.24 -1.80 -8.47
C LYS A 222 -20.23 -1.54 -6.97
N LEU A 223 -20.08 -0.28 -6.57
CA LEU A 223 -20.18 0.14 -5.17
C LEU A 223 -21.52 -0.30 -4.56
N ASN A 224 -22.61 -0.05 -5.27
CA ASN A 224 -23.94 -0.45 -4.84
C ASN A 224 -24.09 -1.98 -4.79
N SER A 225 -23.51 -2.71 -5.74
CA SER A 225 -23.49 -4.18 -5.73
C SER A 225 -22.72 -4.74 -4.53
N LEU A 226 -21.58 -4.15 -4.17
CA LEU A 226 -20.79 -4.56 -3.02
C LEU A 226 -21.47 -4.20 -1.69
N ALA A 227 -22.14 -3.04 -1.63
CA ALA A 227 -22.95 -2.65 -0.48
C ALA A 227 -24.08 -3.66 -0.22
N LYS A 228 -24.87 -4.00 -1.25
CA LYS A 228 -25.91 -5.05 -1.15
C LYS A 228 -25.36 -6.39 -0.67
N ARG A 229 -24.18 -6.77 -1.16
CA ARG A 229 -23.51 -8.01 -0.73
C ARG A 229 -23.08 -7.93 0.74
N GLN A 230 -22.60 -6.78 1.21
CA GLN A 230 -22.25 -6.58 2.61
C GLN A 230 -23.48 -6.67 3.50
N ASP A 231 -24.60 -6.08 3.07
CA ASP A 231 -25.87 -6.11 3.80
C ASP A 231 -26.36 -7.57 3.96
N ALA A 232 -26.38 -8.33 2.87
CA ALA A 232 -26.77 -9.75 2.90
C ALA A 232 -25.86 -10.61 3.81
N ILE A 233 -24.54 -10.35 3.83
CA ILE A 233 -23.62 -11.06 4.74
C ILE A 233 -23.94 -10.70 6.20
N ASN A 234 -24.29 -9.45 6.49
CA ASN A 234 -24.60 -9.04 7.85
C ASN A 234 -25.94 -9.60 8.33
N GLU A 235 -26.94 -9.70 7.45
CA GLU A 235 -28.20 -10.38 7.75
C GLU A 235 -27.95 -11.84 8.16
N LEU A 236 -27.15 -12.59 7.39
CA LEU A 236 -26.79 -13.97 7.72
C LEU A 236 -26.06 -14.10 9.06
N ILE A 237 -25.12 -13.19 9.34
CA ILE A 237 -24.38 -13.20 10.61
C ILE A 237 -25.32 -12.92 11.80
N ASN A 238 -26.25 -11.99 11.65
CA ASN A 238 -27.21 -11.69 12.71
C ASN A 238 -28.18 -12.85 12.92
N GLU A 239 -28.64 -13.50 11.86
CA GLU A 239 -29.47 -14.70 11.95
C GLU A 239 -28.75 -15.83 12.69
N GLU A 240 -27.47 -16.10 12.40
CA GLU A 240 -26.67 -17.12 13.11
C GLU A 240 -26.49 -16.83 14.61
N VAL A 241 -26.33 -15.55 15.00
CA VAL A 241 -26.20 -15.16 16.41
C VAL A 241 -27.50 -15.37 17.18
N ASP A 242 -28.65 -15.09 16.56
CA ASP A 242 -29.96 -15.31 17.18
C ASP A 242 -30.25 -16.82 17.41
N TYR A 243 -29.74 -17.72 16.55
CA TYR A 243 -29.88 -19.16 16.73
C TYR A 243 -29.02 -19.75 17.86
N GLU A 244 -27.90 -19.11 18.22
CA GLU A 244 -27.03 -19.57 19.31
C GLU A 244 -27.55 -19.13 20.68
N GLU A 245 -28.22 -17.98 20.79
CA GLU A 245 -28.84 -17.53 22.05
C GLU A 245 -30.07 -18.37 22.44
N ASP A 246 -30.80 -18.94 21.47
CA ASP A 246 -31.99 -19.77 21.69
C ASP A 246 -31.70 -21.24 22.08
N GLN A 247 -30.43 -21.68 22.10
CA GLN A 247 -30.04 -23.06 22.49
C GLN A 247 -29.48 -23.19 23.91
N ASP A 248 -29.26 -22.07 24.60
CA ASP A 248 -28.72 -22.03 25.97
C ASP A 248 -29.79 -21.83 27.08
N ASP A 249 -31.08 -21.86 26.73
CA ASP A 249 -32.24 -21.82 27.66
C ASP A 249 -32.91 -23.19 27.92
#